data_AF-A0A1Y1MWK3-F1
#
_entry.id   AF-A0A1Y1MWK3-F1
#
_cell.length_a   1.000
_cell.length_b   1.000
_cell.length_c   1.000
_cell.angle_alpha   90.00
_cell.angle_beta   90.00
_cell.angle_gamma   90.00
#
_symmetry.space_group_name_H-M   'P 1'
#
loop_
_entity.id
_entity.type
_entity.pdbx_description
1 polymer ?
#
loop_
_entity_poly.entity_id
_entity_poly.type
_entity_poly.pdbx_seq_one_letter_code
_entity_poly.pdbx_strand_id
1 'polypeptide(L)'
;MESGKLGSKPCEELLKYLQPSYYFAAHLHCKFAALFKHDSKRVTKFLSLDKCLPQKRFLQFVDVPHGPDSKIELKYDLEWLTILSLTNHLVSVKSGINYMPSCTGTSTRWEFNPSEAEKSAVYRKFSENLVIPHNFTKTAKGHVEGPLQRKFSHQPRPKLNPQTTLFCKTLNVDDPMVLLGALDETDGRLESGDSADSTDSEGSTDSEVEDDAVIYETFISTMPTKFKLPKPKVEQPDLSAMTNTSPVPNEPDSIAVENDSSTPSHPKKFKGRNASLYETEDT
;
A
#
# COMPACT_ATOMS: atom_id res chain seq x y z
N MET A 1 18.99 -13.23 8.22
CA MET A 1 19.29 -13.13 6.78
C MET A 1 20.69 -13.69 6.56
N GLU A 2 20.81 -14.99 6.31
CA GLU A 2 22.12 -15.63 6.08
C GLU A 2 22.50 -15.68 4.60
N SER A 3 21.54 -15.51 3.68
CA SER A 3 21.78 -15.52 2.24
C SER A 3 22.04 -14.14 1.63
N GLY A 4 22.00 -13.06 2.42
CA GLY A 4 22.18 -11.68 1.94
C GLY A 4 21.10 -11.18 0.96
N LYS A 5 20.03 -11.94 0.73
CA LYS A 5 18.95 -11.58 -0.19
C LYS A 5 17.79 -10.93 0.57
N LEU A 6 17.42 -9.72 0.17
CA LEU A 6 16.35 -8.92 0.75
C LEU A 6 15.44 -8.38 -0.34
N GLY A 7 14.12 -8.39 -0.11
CA GLY A 7 13.13 -7.80 -1.01
C GLY A 7 12.28 -8.84 -1.74
N SER A 8 11.43 -8.35 -2.64
CA SER A 8 10.51 -9.14 -3.46
C SER A 8 10.98 -9.17 -4.91
N LYS A 9 11.25 -10.37 -5.44
CA LYS A 9 11.72 -10.54 -6.82
C LYS A 9 10.74 -9.98 -7.87
N PRO A 10 9.41 -10.26 -7.79
CA PRO A 10 8.44 -9.63 -8.71
C PRO A 10 8.44 -8.10 -8.65
N CYS A 11 8.62 -7.54 -7.45
CA CYS A 11 8.70 -6.09 -7.27
C CYS A 11 9.98 -5.50 -7.90
N GLU A 12 11.10 -6.22 -7.83
CA GLU A 12 12.35 -5.83 -8.49
C GLU A 12 12.23 -5.88 -10.01
N GLU A 13 11.57 -6.91 -10.55
CA GLU A 13 11.28 -7.03 -11.99
C GLU A 13 10.42 -5.85 -12.47
N LEU A 14 9.36 -5.50 -11.74
CA LEU A 14 8.54 -4.31 -12.03
C LEU A 14 9.32 -3.00 -11.92
N LEU A 15 10.19 -2.86 -10.92
CA LEU A 15 11.05 -1.67 -10.77
C LEU A 15 11.94 -1.49 -12.00
N LYS A 16 12.59 -2.57 -12.47
CA LYS A 16 13.46 -2.57 -13.65
C LYS A 16 12.69 -2.33 -14.95
N TYR A 17 11.47 -2.85 -15.05
CA TYR A 17 10.62 -2.71 -16.23
C TYR A 17 10.00 -1.30 -16.35
N LEU A 18 9.34 -0.82 -15.30
CA LEU A 18 8.62 0.47 -15.30
C LEU A 18 9.54 1.69 -15.15
N GLN A 19 10.67 1.51 -14.44
CA GLN A 19 11.65 2.55 -14.17
C GLN A 19 11.03 3.86 -13.63
N PRO A 20 10.18 3.82 -12.59
CA PRO A 20 9.44 4.98 -12.13
C PRO A 20 10.39 6.04 -11.53
N SER A 21 9.99 7.31 -11.49
CA SER A 21 10.83 8.35 -10.84
C SER A 21 10.97 8.13 -9.33
N TYR A 22 9.95 7.54 -8.70
CA TYR A 22 9.92 7.20 -7.28
C TYR A 22 9.42 5.76 -7.08
N TYR A 23 9.97 5.08 -6.07
CA TYR A 23 9.49 3.77 -5.64
C TYR A 23 9.36 3.74 -4.13
N PHE A 24 8.12 3.62 -3.64
CA PHE A 24 7.81 3.63 -2.21
C PHE A 24 7.56 2.21 -1.71
N ALA A 25 8.18 1.87 -0.58
CA ALA A 25 8.05 0.56 0.05
C ALA A 25 7.84 0.68 1.57
N ALA A 26 7.45 -0.41 2.22
CA ALA A 26 7.29 -0.48 3.66
C ALA A 26 7.66 -1.90 4.16
N HIS A 27 6.93 -2.42 5.15
CA HIS A 27 7.03 -3.78 5.69
C HIS A 27 8.25 -4.07 6.60
N LEU A 28 9.47 -3.65 6.23
CA LEU A 28 10.68 -3.95 7.02
C LEU A 28 10.87 -3.08 8.27
N HIS A 29 9.91 -2.19 8.59
CA HIS A 29 9.94 -1.31 9.76
C HIS A 29 11.25 -0.51 9.89
N CYS A 30 11.75 0.01 8.77
CA CYS A 30 12.91 0.87 8.75
C CYS A 30 12.76 1.94 7.65
N LYS A 31 13.22 3.15 7.97
CA LYS A 31 13.39 4.19 6.96
C LYS A 31 14.69 3.92 6.21
N PHE A 32 14.61 3.71 4.90
CA PHE A 32 15.75 3.54 4.02
C PHE A 32 15.53 4.34 2.73
N ALA A 33 16.54 5.05 2.26
CA ALA A 33 16.49 5.80 1.02
C ALA A 33 17.65 5.36 0.14
N ALA A 34 17.37 5.16 -1.15
CA ALA A 34 18.38 4.72 -2.11
C ALA A 34 18.09 5.31 -3.50
N LEU A 35 19.12 5.33 -4.33
CA LEU A 35 19.01 5.61 -5.75
C LEU A 35 19.23 4.31 -6.52
N PHE A 36 18.21 3.90 -7.28
CA PHE A 36 18.31 2.75 -8.16
C PHE A 36 18.60 3.24 -9.58
N LYS A 37 19.78 2.93 -10.08
CA LYS A 37 20.21 3.30 -11.44
C LYS A 37 19.70 2.24 -12.42
N HIS A 38 19.02 2.68 -13.47
CA HIS A 38 18.58 1.84 -14.58
C HIS A 38 19.60 1.87 -15.71
N ASP A 39 19.58 0.82 -16.54
CA ASP A 39 20.42 0.73 -17.75
C ASP A 39 20.15 1.88 -18.74
N SER A 40 18.92 2.42 -18.73
CA SER A 40 18.49 3.58 -19.53
C SER A 40 19.03 4.93 -19.06
N LYS A 41 19.97 4.96 -18.11
CA LYS A 41 20.46 6.14 -17.38
C LYS A 41 19.41 6.84 -16.51
N ARG A 42 18.16 6.38 -16.49
CA ARG A 42 17.15 6.86 -15.54
C ARG A 42 17.51 6.42 -14.12
N VAL A 43 17.07 7.21 -13.15
CA VAL A 43 17.26 6.90 -11.72
C VAL A 43 15.91 6.90 -11.02
N THR A 44 15.62 5.82 -10.30
CA THR A 44 14.49 5.75 -9.38
C THR A 44 14.91 6.14 -7.97
N LYS A 45 14.17 7.06 -7.38
CA LYS A 45 14.30 7.47 -5.97
C LYS A 45 13.52 6.47 -5.10
N PHE A 46 14.23 5.52 -4.51
CA PHE A 46 13.64 4.55 -3.59
C PHE A 46 13.52 5.14 -2.18
N LEU A 47 12.38 4.89 -1.54
CA LEU A 47 12.15 5.25 -0.14
C LEU A 47 11.28 4.19 0.55
N SER A 48 11.79 3.62 1.63
CA SER A 48 11.00 2.86 2.60
C SER A 48 10.73 3.68 3.87
N LEU A 49 9.61 3.40 4.53
CA LEU A 49 9.21 4.03 5.79
C LEU A 49 9.06 3.01 6.92
N ASP A 50 9.23 3.50 8.15
CA ASP A 50 9.04 2.70 9.37
C ASP A 50 7.54 2.59 9.72
N LYS A 51 7.19 1.72 10.66
CA LYS A 51 5.83 1.58 11.18
C LYS A 51 5.44 2.83 11.97
N CYS A 52 4.15 3.17 11.96
CA CYS A 52 3.53 4.27 12.72
C CYS A 52 3.57 3.99 14.24
N LEU A 53 4.76 3.96 14.82
CA LEU A 53 5.02 3.79 16.24
C LEU A 53 5.71 5.04 16.80
N PRO A 54 5.61 5.28 18.12
CA PRO A 54 6.32 6.37 18.77
C PRO A 54 7.81 6.37 18.42
N GLN A 55 8.35 7.57 18.18
CA GLN A 55 9.77 7.80 17.89
C GLN A 55 10.30 7.13 16.59
N LYS A 56 9.42 6.62 15.73
CA LYS A 56 9.79 6.06 14.42
C LYS A 56 9.67 7.08 13.29
N ARG A 57 10.42 6.84 12.21
CA ARG A 57 10.40 7.67 11.00
C ARG A 57 9.42 7.08 9.99
N PHE A 58 8.13 7.23 10.28
CA PHE A 58 7.05 6.61 9.52
C PHE A 58 6.38 7.52 8.48
N LEU A 59 6.69 8.82 8.48
CA LEU A 59 6.09 9.80 7.56
C LEU A 59 7.18 10.61 6.86
N GLN A 60 7.00 10.82 5.56
CA GLN A 60 7.85 11.63 4.71
C GLN A 60 6.97 12.45 3.77
N PHE A 61 7.32 13.73 3.59
CA PHE A 61 6.74 14.58 2.57
C PHE A 61 7.62 14.55 1.32
N VAL A 62 6.99 14.45 0.15
CA VAL A 62 7.62 14.49 -1.16
C VAL A 62 6.93 15.58 -1.95
N ASP A 63 7.71 16.57 -2.39
CA ASP A 63 7.23 17.63 -3.26
C ASP A 63 7.28 17.15 -4.71
N VAL A 64 6.12 17.07 -5.35
CA VAL A 64 6.00 16.70 -6.76
C VAL A 64 5.71 17.98 -7.55
N PRO A 65 6.54 18.34 -8.55
CA PRO A 65 6.30 19.51 -9.37
C PRO A 65 4.92 19.47 -10.02
N HIS A 66 4.22 20.60 -9.98
CA HIS A 66 2.88 20.76 -10.54
C HIS A 66 2.76 22.13 -11.21
N GLY A 67 2.08 22.19 -12.34
CA GLY A 67 1.87 23.44 -13.07
C GLY A 67 0.99 24.40 -12.26
N PRO A 68 1.25 25.72 -12.29
CA PRO A 68 0.53 26.70 -11.45
C PRO A 68 -0.99 26.70 -11.70
N ASP A 69 -1.42 26.45 -12.93
CA ASP A 69 -2.83 26.48 -13.34
C ASP A 69 -3.46 25.08 -13.46
N SER A 70 -2.68 24.02 -13.20
CA SER A 70 -3.18 22.66 -13.30
C SER A 70 -4.13 22.36 -12.14
N LYS A 71 -5.30 21.78 -12.43
CA LYS A 71 -6.23 21.36 -11.37
C LYS A 71 -5.70 20.10 -10.68
N ILE A 72 -5.78 20.06 -9.34
CA ILE A 72 -5.47 18.86 -8.55
C ILE A 72 -6.76 18.03 -8.44
N GLU A 73 -6.85 16.98 -9.25
CA GLU A 73 -8.02 16.12 -9.32
C GLU A 73 -7.61 14.66 -9.54
N LEU A 74 -8.36 13.74 -8.95
CA LEU A 74 -8.14 12.31 -9.13
C LEU A 74 -8.81 11.84 -10.41
N LYS A 75 -8.06 11.07 -11.22
CA LYS A 75 -8.54 10.45 -12.45
C LYS A 75 -8.24 8.96 -12.41
N TYR A 76 -9.10 8.16 -13.04
CA TYR A 76 -8.77 6.78 -13.32
C TYR A 76 -7.66 6.71 -14.37
N ASP A 77 -6.74 5.77 -14.19
CA ASP A 77 -5.73 5.45 -15.20
C ASP A 77 -6.34 4.55 -16.28
N LEU A 78 -6.25 4.97 -17.55
CA LEU A 78 -6.91 4.27 -18.65
C LEU A 78 -6.30 2.90 -18.92
N GLU A 79 -4.99 2.75 -18.76
CA GLU A 79 -4.30 1.48 -18.97
C GLU A 79 -4.74 0.47 -17.91
N TRP A 80 -4.76 0.88 -16.64
CA TRP A 80 -5.26 0.10 -15.52
C TRP A 80 -6.73 -0.32 -15.70
N LEU A 81 -7.61 0.60 -16.08
CA LEU A 81 -9.02 0.26 -16.38
C LEU A 81 -9.13 -0.78 -17.48
N THR A 82 -8.28 -0.67 -18.50
CA THR A 82 -8.30 -1.61 -19.63
C THR A 82 -7.79 -2.98 -19.20
N ILE A 83 -6.72 -3.05 -18.40
CA ILE A 83 -6.22 -4.30 -17.81
C ILE A 83 -7.31 -4.96 -16.96
N LEU A 84 -8.01 -4.20 -16.10
CA LEU A 84 -9.13 -4.69 -15.31
C LEU A 84 -10.25 -5.26 -16.19
N SER A 85 -10.65 -4.54 -17.24
CA SER A 85 -11.69 -5.01 -18.16
C SER A 85 -11.28 -6.28 -18.92
N LEU A 86 -10.00 -6.40 -19.33
CA LEU A 86 -9.50 -7.55 -20.08
C LEU A 86 -9.31 -8.78 -19.18
N THR A 87 -8.95 -8.58 -17.91
CA THR A 87 -8.68 -9.65 -16.95
C THR A 87 -9.89 -10.02 -16.08
N ASN A 88 -11.07 -9.43 -16.31
CA ASN A 88 -12.27 -9.71 -15.52
C ASN A 88 -12.61 -11.21 -15.42
N HIS A 89 -12.48 -11.95 -16.52
CA HIS A 89 -12.73 -13.39 -16.57
C HIS A 89 -11.78 -14.24 -15.70
N LEU A 90 -10.71 -13.65 -15.15
CA LEU A 90 -9.77 -14.30 -14.23
C LEU A 90 -10.14 -14.09 -12.75
N VAL A 91 -11.15 -13.26 -12.46
CA VAL A 91 -11.60 -13.01 -11.08
C VAL A 91 -12.28 -14.27 -10.54
N SER A 92 -11.83 -14.72 -9.36
CA SER A 92 -12.40 -15.84 -8.63
C SER A 92 -12.45 -15.52 -7.15
N VAL A 93 -13.62 -15.73 -6.55
CA VAL A 93 -13.88 -15.53 -5.11
C VAL A 93 -13.96 -16.85 -4.34
N LYS A 94 -13.67 -17.98 -5.01
CA LYS A 94 -13.72 -19.31 -4.40
C LYS A 94 -12.47 -19.55 -3.57
N SER A 95 -12.64 -20.24 -2.44
CA SER A 95 -11.53 -20.80 -1.67
C SER A 95 -10.97 -22.00 -2.44
N GLY A 96 -9.97 -21.76 -3.28
CA GLY A 96 -9.39 -22.80 -4.12
C GLY A 96 -8.21 -22.27 -4.92
N ILE A 97 -7.35 -23.17 -5.37
CA ILE A 97 -6.23 -22.82 -6.24
C ILE A 97 -6.79 -22.40 -7.60
N ASN A 98 -6.52 -21.17 -8.00
CA ASN A 98 -6.85 -20.64 -9.32
C ASN A 98 -5.56 -20.52 -10.14
N TYR A 99 -5.50 -21.22 -11.27
CA TYR A 99 -4.35 -21.14 -12.16
C TYR A 99 -4.48 -19.93 -13.07
N MET A 100 -3.50 -19.02 -13.00
CA MET A 100 -3.45 -17.86 -13.87
C MET A 100 -2.84 -18.22 -15.24
N PRO A 101 -3.22 -17.51 -16.32
CA PRO A 101 -2.61 -17.68 -17.62
C PRO A 101 -1.08 -17.55 -17.53
N SER A 102 -0.37 -18.43 -18.23
CA SER A 102 1.09 -18.48 -18.28
C SER A 102 1.55 -18.65 -19.71
N CYS A 103 2.74 -18.15 -20.02
CA CYS A 103 3.41 -18.35 -21.31
C CYS A 103 3.71 -19.83 -21.62
N THR A 104 3.66 -20.69 -20.60
CA THR A 104 3.87 -22.15 -20.71
C THR A 104 2.58 -22.96 -20.83
N GLY A 105 1.40 -22.30 -20.81
CA GLY A 105 0.07 -22.92 -20.82
C GLY A 105 -0.61 -22.99 -22.18
N THR A 106 -1.90 -23.35 -22.17
CA THR A 106 -2.80 -23.46 -23.33
C THR A 106 -2.91 -22.14 -24.14
N SER A 107 -3.46 -22.23 -25.37
CA SER A 107 -3.59 -21.17 -26.40
C SER A 107 -4.36 -19.88 -25.99
N THR A 108 -4.58 -19.62 -24.70
CA THR A 108 -5.27 -18.44 -24.20
C THR A 108 -4.31 -17.25 -24.06
N ARG A 109 -4.87 -16.03 -24.09
CA ARG A 109 -4.11 -14.79 -23.89
C ARG A 109 -3.53 -14.78 -22.46
N TRP A 110 -2.22 -14.59 -22.36
CA TRP A 110 -1.49 -14.45 -21.09
C TRP A 110 -0.85 -13.07 -20.92
N GLU A 111 -0.74 -12.30 -22.01
CA GLU A 111 -0.17 -10.96 -22.02
C GLU A 111 -1.29 -9.92 -22.21
N PHE A 112 -1.46 -9.04 -21.23
CA PHE A 112 -2.61 -8.13 -21.13
C PHE A 112 -2.24 -6.66 -21.36
N ASN A 113 -1.22 -6.42 -22.19
CA ASN A 113 -0.81 -5.07 -22.59
C ASN A 113 -1.94 -4.45 -23.45
N PRO A 114 -2.59 -3.37 -22.99
CA PRO A 114 -3.75 -2.83 -23.71
C PRO A 114 -3.36 -2.18 -25.04
N SER A 115 -4.04 -2.57 -26.12
CA SER A 115 -3.97 -1.88 -27.41
C SER A 115 -4.74 -0.54 -27.36
N GLU A 116 -4.41 0.38 -28.26
CA GLU A 116 -5.11 1.67 -28.35
C GLU A 116 -6.60 1.52 -28.69
N ALA A 117 -6.98 0.47 -29.42
CA ALA A 117 -8.37 0.14 -29.70
C ALA A 117 -9.13 -0.30 -28.44
N GLU A 118 -8.50 -1.14 -27.60
CA GLU A 118 -9.06 -1.57 -26.32
C GLU A 118 -9.17 -0.39 -25.33
N LYS A 119 -8.13 0.44 -25.24
CA LYS A 119 -8.15 1.68 -24.44
C LYS A 119 -9.28 2.61 -24.89
N SER A 120 -9.43 2.83 -26.19
CA SER A 120 -10.50 3.67 -26.75
C SER A 120 -11.89 3.12 -26.44
N ALA A 121 -12.07 1.80 -26.48
CA ALA A 121 -13.33 1.15 -26.12
C ALA A 121 -13.67 1.36 -24.64
N VAL A 122 -12.69 1.26 -23.74
CA VAL A 122 -12.88 1.50 -22.31
C VAL A 122 -13.11 2.97 -22.01
N TYR A 123 -12.39 3.89 -22.66
CA TYR A 123 -12.58 5.33 -22.49
C TYR A 123 -14.01 5.78 -22.82
N ARG A 124 -14.62 5.20 -23.86
CA ARG A 124 -16.04 5.44 -24.21
C ARG A 124 -17.01 4.96 -23.13
N LYS A 125 -16.72 3.88 -22.41
CA LYS A 125 -17.57 3.41 -21.29
C LYS A 125 -17.68 4.47 -20.18
N PHE A 126 -16.65 5.30 -20.02
CA PHE A 126 -16.61 6.40 -19.06
C PHE A 126 -17.06 7.75 -19.66
N SER A 127 -17.77 7.73 -20.79
CA SER A 127 -18.21 8.95 -21.49
C SER A 127 -17.04 9.91 -21.77
N GLU A 128 -15.86 9.36 -22.07
CA GLU A 128 -14.64 10.13 -22.35
C GLU A 128 -14.24 11.06 -21.19
N ASN A 129 -14.58 10.68 -19.96
CA ASN A 129 -14.22 11.42 -18.76
C ASN A 129 -13.77 10.47 -17.65
N LEU A 130 -12.47 10.49 -17.36
CA LEU A 130 -11.86 9.65 -16.32
C LEU A 130 -11.79 10.32 -14.96
N VAL A 131 -12.34 11.53 -14.79
CA VAL A 131 -12.39 12.20 -13.47
C VAL A 131 -13.22 11.37 -12.51
N ILE A 132 -12.65 11.08 -11.34
CA ILE A 132 -13.35 10.35 -10.29
C ILE A 132 -14.48 11.25 -9.74
N PRO A 133 -15.74 10.78 -9.75
CA PRO A 133 -16.86 11.59 -9.29
C PRO A 133 -16.79 11.85 -7.78
N HIS A 134 -17.25 13.03 -7.35
CA HIS A 134 -17.39 13.39 -5.93
C HIS A 134 -18.69 12.81 -5.34
N ASN A 135 -18.83 11.49 -5.34
CA ASN A 135 -20.04 10.76 -4.91
C ASN A 135 -19.81 9.88 -3.67
N PHE A 136 -18.86 10.28 -2.80
CA PHE A 136 -18.54 9.51 -1.61
C PHE A 136 -19.76 9.35 -0.68
N THR A 137 -20.06 8.11 -0.33
CA THR A 137 -21.10 7.72 0.63
C THR A 137 -20.47 6.86 1.71
N LYS A 138 -20.80 7.16 2.98
CA LYS A 138 -20.31 6.40 4.14
C LYS A 138 -21.06 5.07 4.25
N THR A 139 -20.36 3.95 4.16
CA THR A 139 -20.94 2.59 4.19
C THR A 139 -20.65 1.83 5.48
N ALA A 140 -19.79 2.37 6.36
CA ALA A 140 -19.43 1.78 7.64
C ALA A 140 -19.43 2.84 8.75
N LYS A 141 -19.64 2.41 10.00
CA LYS A 141 -19.47 3.27 11.17
C LYS A 141 -18.00 3.65 11.29
N GLY A 142 -17.74 4.91 11.64
CA GLY A 142 -16.38 5.34 11.96
C GLY A 142 -15.93 4.71 13.28
N HIS A 143 -14.63 4.73 13.55
CA HIS A 143 -14.12 4.36 14.85
C HIS A 143 -14.74 5.24 15.94
N VAL A 144 -15.19 4.63 17.03
CA VAL A 144 -15.74 5.31 18.20
C VAL A 144 -14.74 5.15 19.33
N GLU A 145 -14.30 6.25 19.92
CA GLU A 145 -13.40 6.23 21.08
C GLU A 145 -14.15 5.68 22.30
N GLY A 146 -13.59 4.63 22.92
CA GLY A 146 -14.16 3.98 24.08
C GLY A 146 -13.26 2.85 24.59
N PRO A 147 -13.59 2.22 25.73
CA PRO A 147 -12.84 1.06 26.21
C PRO A 147 -12.82 0.00 25.12
N LEU A 148 -11.62 -0.41 24.68
CA LEU A 148 -11.44 -1.45 23.66
C LEU A 148 -12.15 -2.73 24.14
N GLN A 149 -13.38 -2.97 23.66
CA GLN A 149 -14.07 -4.23 23.83
C GLN A 149 -13.40 -5.26 22.92
N ARG A 150 -12.23 -5.75 23.36
CA ARG A 150 -11.45 -6.80 22.69
C ARG A 150 -12.11 -8.17 22.75
N LYS A 151 -13.22 -8.30 23.47
CA LYS A 151 -14.00 -9.54 23.53
C LYS A 151 -14.96 -9.51 22.35
N PHE A 152 -14.77 -10.42 21.39
CA PHE A 152 -15.61 -10.63 20.20
C PHE A 152 -15.37 -9.71 18.99
N SER A 153 -14.11 -9.51 18.59
CA SER A 153 -13.83 -9.01 17.24
C SER A 153 -14.10 -10.10 16.21
N HIS A 154 -15.35 -10.20 15.76
CA HIS A 154 -15.70 -11.03 14.60
C HIS A 154 -15.17 -10.40 13.32
N GLN A 155 -14.83 -11.24 12.34
CA GLN A 155 -14.52 -10.76 10.99
C GLN A 155 -15.71 -9.94 10.48
N PRO A 156 -15.50 -8.71 9.98
CA PRO A 156 -16.59 -7.90 9.47
C PRO A 156 -17.23 -8.58 8.26
N ARG A 157 -18.56 -8.65 8.24
CA ARG A 157 -19.30 -9.18 7.07
C ARG A 157 -19.02 -8.31 5.83
N PRO A 158 -18.92 -8.92 4.64
CA PRO A 158 -18.86 -8.19 3.38
C PRO A 158 -20.02 -7.21 3.27
N LYS A 159 -19.76 -5.99 2.76
CA LYS A 159 -20.78 -4.97 2.53
C LYS A 159 -20.59 -4.38 1.16
N LEU A 160 -21.70 -4.22 0.44
CA LEU A 160 -21.70 -3.51 -0.83
C LEU A 160 -21.38 -2.03 -0.63
N ASN A 161 -20.59 -1.51 -1.55
CA ASN A 161 -20.24 -0.10 -1.61
C ASN A 161 -20.85 0.49 -2.89
N PRO A 162 -21.79 1.44 -2.80
CA PRO A 162 -22.45 2.00 -3.98
C PRO A 162 -21.48 2.56 -5.03
N GLN A 163 -20.35 3.13 -4.59
CA GLN A 163 -19.33 3.66 -5.50
C GLN A 163 -18.57 2.52 -6.22
N THR A 164 -18.23 1.44 -5.51
CA THR A 164 -17.63 0.24 -6.12
C THR A 164 -18.59 -0.41 -7.10
N THR A 165 -19.85 -0.59 -6.72
CA THR A 165 -20.86 -1.20 -7.60
C THR A 165 -21.11 -0.35 -8.85
N LEU A 166 -21.17 0.98 -8.71
CA LEU A 166 -21.27 1.89 -9.86
C LEU A 166 -20.04 1.79 -10.77
N PHE A 167 -18.84 1.72 -10.19
CA PHE A 167 -17.59 1.56 -10.92
C PHE A 167 -17.57 0.24 -11.72
N CYS A 168 -17.86 -0.89 -11.06
CA CYS A 168 -17.89 -2.21 -11.69
C CYS A 168 -18.94 -2.25 -12.82
N LYS A 169 -20.13 -1.70 -12.59
CA LYS A 169 -21.18 -1.58 -13.60
C LYS A 169 -20.75 -0.74 -14.80
N THR A 170 -20.07 0.38 -14.56
CA THR A 170 -19.60 1.29 -15.63
C THR A 170 -18.51 0.64 -16.48
N LEU A 171 -17.53 -0.02 -15.84
CA LEU A 171 -16.45 -0.72 -16.54
C LEU A 171 -16.92 -2.04 -17.17
N ASN A 172 -18.08 -2.56 -16.73
CA ASN A 172 -18.62 -3.87 -17.06
C ASN A 172 -17.67 -5.00 -16.62
N VAL A 173 -17.37 -5.00 -15.31
CA VAL A 173 -16.60 -6.02 -14.60
C VAL A 173 -17.41 -6.52 -13.41
N ASP A 174 -17.09 -7.71 -12.93
CA ASP A 174 -17.77 -8.30 -11.79
C ASP A 174 -17.42 -7.55 -10.50
N ASP A 175 -18.41 -7.35 -9.63
CA ASP A 175 -18.19 -6.81 -8.29
C ASP A 175 -17.87 -7.97 -7.33
N PRO A 176 -16.64 -8.07 -6.80
CA PRO A 176 -16.25 -9.19 -5.94
C PRO A 176 -17.11 -9.33 -4.69
N MET A 177 -17.68 -8.23 -4.17
CA MET A 177 -18.53 -8.27 -2.99
C MET A 177 -19.92 -8.84 -3.31
N VAL A 178 -20.41 -8.62 -4.54
CA VAL A 178 -21.63 -9.26 -5.03
C VAL A 178 -21.39 -10.77 -5.24
N LEU A 179 -20.24 -11.13 -5.84
CA LEU A 179 -19.88 -12.54 -6.03
C LEU A 179 -19.74 -13.28 -4.69
N LEU A 180 -19.11 -12.66 -3.68
CA LEU A 180 -19.00 -13.21 -2.33
C LEU A 180 -20.37 -13.35 -1.65
N GLY A 181 -21.23 -12.34 -1.75
CA GLY A 181 -22.58 -12.38 -1.19
C GLY A 181 -23.42 -13.52 -1.79
N ALA A 182 -23.35 -13.70 -3.11
CA ALA A 182 -24.03 -14.81 -3.78
C ALA A 182 -23.51 -16.18 -3.35
N LEU A 183 -22.20 -16.32 -3.07
CA LEU A 183 -21.65 -17.57 -2.53
C LEU A 183 -22.17 -17.86 -1.11
N ASP A 184 -22.20 -16.87 -0.23
CA ASP A 184 -22.75 -17.01 1.13
C ASP A 184 -24.25 -17.38 1.12
N GLU A 185 -25.02 -16.85 0.16
CA GLU A 185 -26.43 -17.24 -0.06
C GLU A 185 -26.56 -18.70 -0.51
N THR A 186 -25.68 -19.17 -1.41
CA THR A 186 -25.67 -20.56 -1.88
C THR A 186 -25.18 -21.56 -0.83
N ASP A 187 -24.32 -21.13 0.09
CA ASP A 187 -23.78 -21.94 1.19
C ASP A 187 -24.70 -21.92 2.44
N GLY A 188 -25.88 -21.29 2.33
CA GLY A 188 -26.96 -21.36 3.32
C GLY A 188 -26.71 -20.57 4.61
N ARG A 189 -25.84 -19.54 4.60
CA ARG A 189 -25.41 -18.82 5.82
C ARG A 189 -26.14 -17.50 6.11
N LEU A 190 -27.31 -17.24 5.52
CA LEU A 190 -28.11 -16.05 5.80
C LEU A 190 -29.43 -16.37 6.52
N GLU A 191 -29.51 -15.95 7.79
CA GLU A 191 -30.76 -15.47 8.35
C GLU A 191 -31.16 -14.18 7.62
N SER A 192 -32.40 -14.17 7.14
CA SER A 192 -33.04 -13.04 6.46
C SER A 192 -33.03 -11.79 7.33
N GLY A 193 -32.29 -10.77 6.90
CA GLY A 193 -32.37 -9.44 7.47
C GLY A 193 -33.64 -8.75 7.01
N ASP A 194 -34.72 -8.93 7.78
CA ASP A 194 -35.76 -7.92 8.00
C ASP A 194 -36.62 -8.34 9.19
N SER A 195 -36.35 -7.77 10.37
CA SER A 195 -37.35 -7.37 11.37
C SER A 195 -36.68 -6.77 12.61
N ALA A 196 -37.44 -5.92 13.27
CA ALA A 196 -37.03 -4.98 14.29
C ALA A 196 -36.48 -5.63 15.57
N ASP A 197 -35.73 -4.82 16.30
CA ASP A 197 -35.61 -4.77 17.76
C ASP A 197 -36.50 -5.76 18.53
N SER A 198 -35.89 -6.81 19.10
CA SER A 198 -36.36 -7.41 20.35
C SER A 198 -35.28 -8.33 20.96
N THR A 199 -34.80 -7.91 22.13
CA THR A 199 -34.48 -8.67 23.35
C THR A 199 -33.84 -10.06 23.26
N ASP A 200 -32.70 -10.16 23.96
CA ASP A 200 -31.94 -11.36 24.35
C ASP A 200 -32.80 -12.60 24.63
N SER A 201 -32.44 -13.70 23.98
CA SER A 201 -32.76 -15.05 24.44
C SER A 201 -31.59 -15.98 24.13
N GLU A 202 -30.96 -16.47 25.21
CA GLU A 202 -29.85 -17.42 25.18
C GLU A 202 -30.32 -18.77 24.61
N GLY A 203 -29.77 -19.15 23.47
CA GLY A 203 -29.94 -20.45 22.84
C GLY A 203 -28.59 -21.00 22.41
N SER A 204 -28.01 -21.86 23.25
CA SER A 204 -26.80 -22.61 22.97
C SER A 204 -27.06 -23.66 21.89
N THR A 205 -26.47 -23.48 20.71
CA THR A 205 -26.21 -24.58 19.77
C THR A 205 -24.77 -24.51 19.31
N ASP A 206 -24.03 -25.52 19.78
CA ASP A 206 -22.65 -25.82 19.47
C ASP A 206 -22.55 -26.30 18.02
N SER A 207 -21.82 -25.55 17.20
CA SER A 207 -21.35 -26.04 15.90
C SER A 207 -19.91 -25.60 15.76
N GLU A 208 -19.01 -26.55 16.01
CA GLU A 208 -17.58 -26.46 15.82
C GLU A 208 -17.28 -26.04 14.37
N VAL A 209 -16.75 -24.83 14.20
CA VAL A 209 -16.15 -24.38 12.94
C VAL A 209 -14.66 -24.21 13.22
N GLU A 210 -13.93 -25.32 13.10
CA GLU A 210 -12.47 -25.30 13.03
C GLU A 210 -12.05 -24.89 11.60
N ASP A 211 -10.86 -24.28 11.52
CA ASP A 211 -10.04 -24.10 10.30
C ASP A 211 -10.21 -22.87 9.39
N ASP A 212 -10.17 -21.65 9.95
CA ASP A 212 -9.61 -20.50 9.21
C ASP A 212 -8.78 -19.54 10.10
N ALA A 213 -9.09 -19.45 11.40
CA ALA A 213 -8.31 -18.67 12.36
C ALA A 213 -6.90 -19.24 12.59
N VAL A 214 -6.72 -20.55 12.40
CA VAL A 214 -5.44 -21.24 12.62
C VAL A 214 -4.39 -20.77 11.61
N ILE A 215 -4.76 -20.45 10.36
CA ILE A 215 -3.79 -20.05 9.33
C ILE A 215 -3.22 -18.65 9.60
N TYR A 216 -4.06 -17.71 10.03
CA TYR A 216 -3.62 -16.34 10.35
C TYR A 216 -2.79 -16.29 11.64
N GLU A 217 -3.21 -17.01 12.68
CA GLU A 217 -2.43 -17.16 13.93
C GLU A 217 -1.12 -17.92 13.71
N THR A 218 -1.11 -19.00 12.90
CA THR A 218 0.12 -19.75 12.57
C THR A 218 1.11 -18.89 11.78
N PHE A 219 0.64 -18.01 10.88
CA PHE A 219 1.50 -17.09 10.12
C PHE A 219 2.13 -16.00 10.99
N ILE A 220 1.43 -15.53 12.03
CA ILE A 220 1.95 -14.52 12.97
C ILE A 220 2.82 -15.17 14.07
N SER A 221 2.46 -16.36 14.54
CA SER A 221 3.14 -17.10 15.62
C SER A 221 4.48 -17.71 15.18
N THR A 222 4.65 -18.04 13.90
CA THR A 222 5.91 -18.57 13.35
C THR A 222 7.01 -17.52 13.15
N MET A 223 6.75 -16.23 13.43
CA MET A 223 7.79 -15.21 13.46
C MET A 223 8.53 -15.24 14.82
N PRO A 224 9.84 -15.56 14.87
CA PRO A 224 10.59 -15.50 16.12
C PRO A 224 10.64 -14.04 16.61
N THR A 225 9.94 -13.75 17.71
CA THR A 225 9.76 -12.41 18.29
C THR A 225 11.00 -11.82 18.97
N LYS A 226 12.20 -12.40 18.78
CA LYS A 226 13.46 -11.85 19.31
C LYS A 226 14.62 -12.07 18.35
N PHE A 227 14.71 -11.25 17.31
CA PHE A 227 15.97 -11.09 16.57
C PHE A 227 16.99 -10.34 17.45
N LYS A 228 17.89 -11.07 18.10
CA LYS A 228 19.13 -10.49 18.66
C LYS A 228 20.08 -10.23 17.49
N LEU A 229 20.20 -8.96 17.10
CA LEU A 229 21.20 -8.52 16.12
C LEU A 229 22.61 -8.70 16.73
N PRO A 230 23.57 -9.30 16.00
CA PRO A 230 24.96 -9.32 16.42
C PRO A 230 25.50 -7.90 16.61
N LYS A 231 26.41 -7.70 17.57
CA LYS A 231 27.12 -6.42 17.72
C LYS A 231 27.89 -6.13 16.43
N PRO A 232 27.84 -4.88 15.91
CA PRO A 232 28.52 -4.51 14.68
C PRO A 232 30.02 -4.78 14.81
N LYS A 233 30.58 -5.52 13.85
CA LYS A 233 32.04 -5.61 13.68
C LYS A 233 32.49 -4.32 13.01
N VAL A 234 33.26 -3.52 13.74
CA VAL A 234 33.98 -2.39 13.17
C VAL A 234 35.22 -2.98 12.49
N GLU A 235 35.14 -3.22 11.18
CA GLU A 235 36.36 -3.32 10.38
C GLU A 235 36.86 -1.89 10.15
N GLN A 236 38.07 -1.62 10.63
CA GLN A 236 38.73 -0.34 10.41
C GLN A 236 38.99 -0.17 8.90
N PRO A 237 38.62 0.98 8.30
CA PRO A 237 39.01 1.27 6.94
C PRO A 237 40.52 1.54 6.89
N ASP A 238 41.19 0.88 5.93
CA ASP A 238 42.58 1.13 5.54
C ASP A 238 42.71 2.59 5.06
N LEU A 239 43.34 3.42 5.89
CA LEU A 239 43.68 4.81 5.61
C LEU A 239 44.98 4.87 4.81
N SER A 240 44.95 4.46 3.54
CA SER A 240 46.11 4.63 2.63
C SER A 240 45.78 5.30 1.31
N ALA A 241 44.55 5.77 1.08
CA ALA A 241 44.24 6.58 -0.08
C ALA A 241 43.50 7.87 0.29
N MET A 242 44.08 8.98 -0.17
CA MET A 242 43.49 10.32 -0.28
C MET A 242 43.66 11.23 0.94
N THR A 243 44.91 11.66 1.10
CA THR A 243 45.24 13.03 1.50
C THR A 243 44.48 14.04 0.65
N ASN A 244 43.63 14.86 1.26
CA ASN A 244 43.71 16.32 1.12
C ASN A 244 42.80 17.01 2.14
N THR A 245 43.43 17.96 2.81
CA THR A 245 43.03 18.73 3.98
C THR A 245 42.17 19.94 3.62
N SER A 246 41.13 20.25 4.41
CA SER A 246 41.01 21.50 5.18
C SER A 246 39.69 21.56 5.99
N PRO A 247 39.66 22.29 7.12
CA PRO A 247 38.86 21.92 8.30
C PRO A 247 37.54 22.70 8.45
N VAL A 248 36.53 22.05 9.03
CA VAL A 248 35.32 22.68 9.57
C VAL A 248 35.51 22.86 11.09
N PRO A 249 35.25 24.05 11.68
CA PRO A 249 35.43 24.25 13.12
C PRO A 249 34.33 23.56 13.95
N ASN A 250 34.77 22.81 14.97
CA ASN A 250 33.96 22.35 16.10
C ASN A 250 33.66 23.53 17.04
N GLU A 251 32.45 23.59 17.58
CA GLU A 251 32.14 24.14 18.91
C GLU A 251 30.91 23.40 19.49
N PRO A 252 30.74 23.34 20.83
CA PRO A 252 30.31 22.14 21.55
C PRO A 252 28.88 22.17 22.12
N ASP A 253 28.43 20.99 22.58
CA ASP A 253 27.28 20.79 23.47
C ASP A 253 27.52 21.40 24.86
N SER A 254 26.61 22.25 25.37
CA SER A 254 26.07 22.18 26.75
C SER A 254 24.95 23.19 27.06
N ILE A 255 23.80 22.62 27.44
CA ILE A 255 22.87 22.96 28.55
C ILE A 255 22.61 24.45 28.90
N ALA A 256 21.35 24.90 28.77
CA ALA A 256 20.60 25.60 29.84
C ALA A 256 19.12 25.76 29.49
N VAL A 257 18.28 25.52 30.50
CA VAL A 257 16.84 25.82 30.55
C VAL A 257 16.71 27.29 30.91
N GLU A 258 15.95 28.07 30.14
CA GLU A 258 15.25 29.25 30.66
C GLU A 258 14.05 29.61 29.78
N ASN A 259 12.91 29.82 30.45
CA ASN A 259 11.67 30.34 29.90
C ASN A 259 11.83 31.83 29.61
N ASP A 260 11.57 32.27 28.38
CA ASP A 260 10.84 33.53 28.22
C ASP A 260 10.00 33.53 26.94
N SER A 261 8.88 34.21 27.10
CA SER A 261 7.73 34.43 26.24
C SER A 261 8.03 35.30 25.02
N SER A 262 7.15 35.14 24.01
CA SER A 262 6.97 35.97 22.79
C SER A 262 7.85 35.67 21.57
N THR A 263 7.27 34.99 20.56
CA THR A 263 7.64 35.18 19.15
C THR A 263 6.44 34.91 18.21
N PRO A 264 6.36 35.63 17.08
CA PRO A 264 5.20 35.63 16.17
C PRO A 264 5.17 34.40 15.26
N SER A 265 3.96 34.00 14.85
CA SER A 265 3.70 32.81 14.05
C SER A 265 4.15 32.96 12.59
N HIS A 266 5.39 32.55 12.29
CA HIS A 266 5.76 32.18 10.93
C HIS A 266 5.37 30.71 10.67
N PRO A 267 4.77 30.38 9.51
CA PRO A 267 4.46 28.99 9.19
C PRO A 267 5.77 28.21 9.09
N LYS A 268 5.96 27.23 9.97
CA LYS A 268 7.10 26.32 9.95
C LYS A 268 7.07 25.55 8.63
N LYS A 269 7.95 25.92 7.68
CA LYS A 269 8.21 25.11 6.49
C LYS A 269 8.77 23.77 6.96
N PHE A 270 8.04 22.69 6.70
CA PHE A 270 8.53 21.35 7.00
C PHE A 270 9.75 21.07 6.15
N LYS A 271 10.93 20.99 6.78
CA LYS A 271 12.19 20.70 6.08
C LYS A 271 12.17 19.23 5.65
N GLY A 272 12.07 19.00 4.34
CA GLY A 272 12.10 17.66 3.75
C GLY A 272 13.41 16.94 4.11
N ARG A 273 13.35 15.97 5.03
CA ARG A 273 14.52 15.15 5.36
C ARG A 273 14.83 14.23 4.18
N ASN A 274 16.09 14.14 3.75
CA ASN A 274 16.58 13.42 2.55
C ASN A 274 16.44 14.16 1.21
N ALA A 275 15.99 15.43 1.18
CA ALA A 275 15.98 16.20 -0.07
C ALA A 275 17.36 16.24 -0.75
N SER A 276 18.43 16.38 0.04
CA SER A 276 19.82 16.39 -0.42
C SER A 276 20.30 15.09 -1.06
N LEU A 277 19.67 13.94 -0.79
CA LEU A 277 19.99 12.67 -1.48
C LEU A 277 19.42 12.63 -2.91
N TYR A 278 18.51 13.54 -3.22
CA TYR A 278 17.75 13.58 -4.46
C TYR A 278 18.05 14.81 -5.32
N GLU A 279 18.90 15.70 -4.82
CA GLU A 279 19.52 16.80 -5.58
C GLU A 279 20.61 16.18 -6.45
N THR A 280 20.34 16.06 -7.75
CA THR A 280 21.38 15.79 -8.74
C THR A 280 22.03 17.12 -9.07
N GLU A 281 23.37 17.21 -8.99
CA GLU A 281 24.09 18.36 -9.52
C GLU A 281 23.74 18.50 -11.01
N ASP A 282 23.09 19.60 -11.38
CA ASP A 282 22.88 19.95 -12.78
C ASP A 282 24.27 20.19 -13.40
N THR A 283 24.66 19.32 -14.33
CA THR A 283 25.78 19.54 -15.26
C THR A 283 25.26 19.70 -16.67
#